data_AF-A0A662UZI3-F1
#
_entry.id   AF-A0A662UZI3-F1
#
_cell.length_a   1.000
_cell.length_b   1.000
_cell.length_c   1.000
_cell.angle_alpha   90.00
_cell.angle_beta   90.00
_cell.angle_gamma   90.00
#
_symmetry.space_group_name_H-M   'P 1'
#
loop_
_entity.id
_entity.type
_entity.pdbx_description
1 polymer ?
#
loop_
_entity_poly.entity_id
_entity_poly.type
_entity_poly.pdbx_seq_one_letter_code
_entity_poly.pdbx_strand_id
1 'polypeptide(L)'
;MESVKDLAGLLRGVGVDVSLEFYLKPLFNRLRVSGIGIIPGTISDQVRLRLSRRYTKKGKAVFFRNVPVRELEEFKDYVYFLATDMFLRGERTSIDSYVCIGVYYFEISPPSKRLKLRFEPWRIYRGRICVGKFCEEVKWLISIPTYYKFSYLFLSHPEDMRRKWVDERGDLHITNITRMLVEKYLFGEKRGRRFLTIHEVLVVPIFSY
;
A
#
# COMPACT_ATOMS: atom_id res chain seq x y z
N MET A 1 4.51 -12.29 -10.81
CA MET A 1 4.47 -12.07 -9.36
C MET A 1 3.68 -13.21 -8.76
N GLU A 2 4.36 -14.17 -8.16
CA GLU A 2 3.79 -15.47 -7.80
C GLU A 2 3.90 -15.76 -6.30
N SER A 3 4.85 -15.12 -5.61
CA SER A 3 5.10 -15.35 -4.18
C SER A 3 5.28 -14.05 -3.38
N VAL A 4 5.26 -14.17 -2.05
CA VAL A 4 5.61 -13.07 -1.13
C VAL A 4 7.08 -12.68 -1.27
N LYS A 5 7.96 -13.66 -1.53
CA LYS A 5 9.39 -13.42 -1.78
C LYS A 5 9.63 -12.61 -3.05
N ASP A 6 8.86 -12.84 -4.10
CA ASP A 6 8.95 -12.05 -5.34
C ASP A 6 8.58 -10.59 -5.09
N LEU A 7 7.51 -10.36 -4.31
CA LEU A 7 7.06 -9.01 -3.97
C LEU A 7 8.09 -8.31 -3.08
N ALA A 8 8.63 -9.02 -2.09
CA ALA A 8 9.73 -8.52 -1.27
C ALA A 8 10.96 -8.18 -2.12
N GLY A 9 11.31 -9.03 -3.09
CA GLY A 9 12.40 -8.77 -4.04
C GLY A 9 12.16 -7.53 -4.90
N LEU A 10 10.95 -7.35 -5.43
CA LEU A 10 10.57 -6.15 -6.19
C LEU A 10 10.68 -4.88 -5.34
N LEU A 11 10.21 -4.94 -4.08
CA LEU A 11 10.26 -3.83 -3.14
C LEU A 11 11.70 -3.50 -2.71
N ARG A 12 12.56 -4.50 -2.49
CA ARG A 12 14.01 -4.29 -2.30
C ARG A 12 14.63 -3.55 -3.47
N GLY A 13 14.23 -3.87 -4.70
CA GLY A 13 14.69 -3.18 -5.92
C GLY A 13 14.35 -1.69 -5.98
N VAL A 14 13.44 -1.20 -5.14
CA VAL A 14 13.08 0.23 -5.01
C VAL A 14 13.46 0.82 -3.64
N GLY A 15 14.33 0.13 -2.88
CA GLY A 15 14.88 0.63 -1.62
C GLY A 15 14.05 0.31 -0.37
N VAL A 16 13.17 -0.69 -0.43
CA VAL A 16 12.43 -1.20 0.73
C VAL A 16 13.09 -2.49 1.22
N ASP A 17 14.00 -2.38 2.18
CA ASP A 17 14.85 -3.47 2.66
C ASP A 17 14.70 -3.78 4.16
N VAL A 18 14.01 -2.91 4.89
CA VAL A 18 13.86 -2.96 6.35
C VAL A 18 12.40 -3.19 6.77
N SER A 19 12.23 -3.89 7.89
CA SER A 19 10.94 -4.28 8.46
C SER A 19 10.88 -3.97 9.97
N LEU A 20 9.68 -3.96 10.53
CA LEU A 20 9.51 -3.85 11.99
C LEU A 20 10.18 -5.00 12.75
N GLU A 21 10.19 -6.22 12.17
CA GLU A 21 10.92 -7.38 12.71
C GLU A 21 12.41 -7.07 12.89
N PHE A 22 13.02 -6.42 11.89
CA PHE A 22 14.41 -6.00 11.94
C PHE A 22 14.67 -4.91 12.98
N TYR A 23 13.81 -3.89 13.05
CA TYR A 23 14.00 -2.75 13.95
C TYR A 23 13.74 -3.10 15.42
N LEU A 24 12.68 -3.86 15.71
CA LEU A 24 12.15 -4.01 17.06
C LEU A 24 12.65 -5.28 17.79
N LYS A 25 13.33 -6.19 17.08
CA LYS A 25 13.98 -7.41 17.62
C LYS A 25 13.23 -8.03 18.82
N PRO A 26 13.69 -7.95 20.11
CA PRO A 26 13.05 -8.71 21.20
C PRO A 26 11.63 -8.22 21.52
N LEU A 27 11.26 -7.00 21.12
CA LEU A 27 9.94 -6.44 21.34
C LEU A 27 8.93 -6.84 20.27
N PHE A 28 9.38 -7.35 19.12
CA PHE A 28 8.53 -7.68 17.98
C PHE A 28 7.41 -8.67 18.32
N ASN A 29 7.76 -9.71 19.08
CA ASN A 29 6.81 -10.74 19.52
C ASN A 29 5.73 -10.25 20.50
N ARG A 30 5.90 -9.06 21.08
CA ARG A 30 4.92 -8.43 21.99
C ARG A 30 4.10 -7.36 21.28
N LEU A 31 4.37 -7.13 20.01
CA LEU A 31 3.74 -6.07 19.24
C LEU A 31 2.36 -6.49 18.75
N ARG A 32 1.43 -5.55 18.77
CA ARG A 32 0.19 -5.63 18.01
C ARG A 32 0.21 -4.56 16.92
N VAL A 33 -0.39 -4.84 15.77
CA VAL A 33 -0.31 -3.98 14.60
C VAL A 33 -1.67 -3.85 13.91
N SER A 34 -1.91 -2.71 13.29
CA SER A 34 -2.97 -2.53 12.30
C SER A 34 -2.34 -2.31 10.93
N GLY A 35 -3.05 -2.64 9.86
CA GLY A 35 -2.58 -2.28 8.53
C GLY A 35 -3.20 -3.08 7.40
N ILE A 36 -2.41 -3.25 6.34
CA ILE A 36 -2.82 -3.80 5.06
C ILE A 36 -1.88 -4.94 4.67
N GLY A 37 -2.44 -6.10 4.38
CA GLY A 37 -1.77 -7.26 3.81
C GLY A 37 -2.04 -7.35 2.31
N ILE A 38 -1.05 -7.76 1.54
CA ILE A 38 -1.14 -7.97 0.09
C ILE A 38 -0.92 -9.44 -0.21
N ILE A 39 -1.84 -10.06 -0.95
CA ILE A 39 -1.69 -11.43 -1.45
C ILE A 39 -1.10 -11.36 -2.87
N PRO A 40 0.22 -11.57 -3.07
CA PRO A 40 0.83 -11.43 -4.39
C PRO A 40 0.47 -12.58 -5.33
N GLY A 41 0.46 -13.80 -4.82
CA GLY A 41 0.24 -15.04 -5.57
C GLY A 41 -1.18 -15.60 -5.45
N THR A 42 -1.30 -16.87 -5.82
CA THR A 42 -2.46 -17.71 -5.55
C THR A 42 -2.26 -18.41 -4.21
N ILE A 43 -3.31 -18.50 -3.40
CA ILE A 43 -3.29 -19.15 -2.09
C ILE A 43 -4.31 -20.29 -2.08
N SER A 44 -4.07 -21.33 -1.28
CA SER A 44 -5.01 -22.44 -1.14
C SER A 44 -6.34 -21.98 -0.55
N ASP A 45 -7.41 -22.71 -0.86
CA ASP A 45 -8.74 -22.38 -0.35
C ASP A 45 -8.82 -22.41 1.18
N GLN A 46 -8.10 -23.34 1.82
CA GLN A 46 -7.99 -23.40 3.27
C GLN A 46 -7.39 -22.12 3.85
N VAL A 47 -6.28 -21.61 3.28
CA VAL A 47 -5.65 -20.35 3.70
C VAL A 47 -6.59 -19.17 3.44
N ARG A 48 -7.22 -19.13 2.25
CA ARG A 48 -8.17 -18.09 1.86
C ARG A 48 -9.35 -17.99 2.83
N LEU A 49 -9.93 -19.13 3.24
CA LEU A 49 -11.03 -19.20 4.18
C LEU A 49 -10.61 -18.73 5.58
N ARG A 50 -9.45 -19.18 6.08
CA ARG A 50 -8.92 -18.74 7.38
C ARG A 50 -8.67 -17.24 7.43
N LEU A 51 -8.06 -16.66 6.38
CA LEU A 51 -7.87 -15.22 6.26
C LEU A 51 -9.19 -14.45 6.26
N SER A 52 -10.17 -14.91 5.48
CA SER A 52 -11.46 -14.21 5.35
C SER A 52 -12.31 -14.27 6.62
N ARG A 53 -12.12 -15.29 7.46
CA ARG A 53 -12.79 -15.41 8.77
C ARG A 53 -12.20 -14.46 9.82
N ARG A 54 -10.88 -14.19 9.76
CA ARG A 54 -10.19 -13.38 10.78
C ARG A 54 -10.06 -11.90 10.39
N TYR A 55 -10.00 -11.60 9.09
CA TYR A 55 -9.65 -10.28 8.60
C TYR A 55 -10.60 -9.82 7.48
N THR A 56 -10.72 -8.50 7.31
CA THR A 56 -11.51 -7.95 6.20
C THR A 56 -10.73 -8.09 4.90
N LYS A 57 -11.19 -8.98 4.01
CA LYS A 57 -10.54 -9.21 2.72
C LYS A 57 -11.31 -8.53 1.59
N LYS A 58 -10.61 -7.71 0.80
CA LYS A 58 -11.14 -7.09 -0.44
C LYS A 58 -10.22 -7.41 -1.60
N GLY A 59 -10.59 -8.44 -2.38
CA GLY A 59 -9.75 -8.91 -3.47
C GLY A 59 -8.43 -9.49 -2.94
N LYS A 60 -7.29 -8.95 -3.39
CA LYS A 60 -5.94 -9.27 -2.89
C LYS A 60 -5.49 -8.44 -1.67
N ALA A 61 -6.27 -7.45 -1.25
CA ALA A 61 -5.98 -6.68 -0.04
C ALA A 61 -6.65 -7.31 1.19
N VAL A 62 -5.93 -7.37 2.30
CA VAL A 62 -6.38 -7.87 3.60
C VAL A 62 -6.21 -6.74 4.61
N PHE A 63 -7.26 -6.35 5.31
CA PHE A 63 -7.21 -5.29 6.32
C PHE A 63 -7.32 -5.92 7.71
N PHE A 64 -6.41 -5.56 8.59
CA PHE A 64 -6.35 -6.05 9.97
C PHE A 64 -6.19 -4.89 10.94
N ARG A 65 -6.74 -5.03 12.15
CA ARG A 65 -6.74 -3.97 13.16
C ARG A 65 -6.34 -4.53 14.52
N ASN A 66 -5.33 -3.93 15.12
CA ASN A 66 -4.83 -4.25 16.45
C ASN A 66 -4.65 -5.77 16.65
N VAL A 67 -3.91 -6.41 15.76
CA VAL A 67 -3.67 -7.87 15.75
C VAL A 67 -2.27 -8.18 16.28
N PRO A 68 -2.08 -9.17 17.16
CA PRO A 68 -0.74 -9.63 17.55
C PRO A 68 0.06 -10.09 16.35
N VAL A 69 1.32 -9.69 16.27
CA VAL A 69 2.21 -10.09 15.16
C VAL A 69 2.31 -11.61 15.03
N ARG A 70 2.31 -12.35 16.15
CA ARG A 70 2.33 -13.83 16.18
C ARG A 70 1.16 -14.47 15.44
N GLU A 71 -0.01 -13.84 15.41
CA GLU A 71 -1.16 -14.37 14.65
C GLU A 71 -1.01 -14.14 13.15
N LEU A 72 -0.29 -13.08 12.74
CA LEU A 72 0.00 -12.78 11.34
C LEU A 72 1.09 -13.70 10.78
N GLU A 73 1.98 -14.19 11.63
CA GLU A 73 3.10 -15.07 11.27
C GLU A 73 2.63 -16.34 10.55
N GLU A 74 1.47 -16.89 10.95
CA GLU A 74 0.81 -18.03 10.30
C GLU A 74 0.60 -17.81 8.78
N PHE A 75 0.47 -16.55 8.35
CA PHE A 75 0.18 -16.18 6.97
C PHE A 75 1.37 -15.52 6.26
N LYS A 76 2.54 -15.43 6.92
CA LYS A 76 3.71 -14.70 6.42
C LYS A 76 4.11 -15.13 5.00
N ASP A 77 4.08 -16.42 4.69
CA ASP A 77 4.47 -16.92 3.36
C ASP A 77 3.43 -16.66 2.25
N TYR A 78 2.23 -16.23 2.62
CA TYR A 78 1.11 -16.00 1.69
C TYR A 78 0.71 -14.54 1.55
N VAL A 79 1.00 -13.72 2.57
CA VAL A 79 0.60 -12.32 2.66
C VAL A 79 1.80 -11.46 3.02
N TYR A 80 2.06 -10.46 2.19
CA TYR A 80 3.01 -9.40 2.49
C TYR A 80 2.34 -8.35 3.39
N PHE A 81 2.73 -8.31 4.66
CA PHE A 81 2.06 -7.49 5.68
C PHE A 81 2.72 -6.12 5.86
N LEU A 82 1.92 -5.07 5.80
CA LEU A 82 2.31 -3.68 5.96
C LEU A 82 1.59 -3.06 7.17
N ALA A 83 2.32 -2.56 8.16
CA ALA A 83 1.76 -1.90 9.33
C ALA A 83 1.51 -0.41 9.05
N THR A 84 0.31 0.06 9.43
CA THR A 84 -0.06 1.47 9.52
C THR A 84 0.09 2.01 10.94
N ASP A 85 -0.06 1.12 11.93
CA ASP A 85 -0.01 1.46 13.35
C ASP A 85 0.61 0.31 14.12
N MET A 86 1.32 0.65 15.18
CA MET A 86 1.91 -0.30 16.09
C MET A 86 1.44 0.00 17.52
N PHE A 87 1.24 -1.05 18.31
CA PHE A 87 0.78 -0.95 19.69
C PHE A 87 1.69 -1.76 20.59
N LEU A 88 2.28 -1.10 21.58
CA LEU A 88 3.10 -1.71 22.62
C LEU A 88 2.37 -1.57 23.95
N ARG A 89 2.14 -2.71 24.63
CA ARG A 89 1.40 -2.75 25.92
C ARG A 89 0.01 -2.09 25.87
N GLY A 90 -0.63 -2.08 24.70
CA GLY A 90 -1.95 -1.48 24.50
C GLY A 90 -1.93 -0.02 24.08
N GLU A 91 -0.77 0.66 24.13
CA GLU A 91 -0.62 2.05 23.71
C GLU A 91 -0.20 2.14 22.26
N ARG A 92 -0.80 3.07 21.50
CA ARG A 92 -0.42 3.34 20.12
C ARG A 92 0.94 4.04 20.10
N THR A 93 1.90 3.46 19.39
CA THR A 93 3.23 4.05 19.15
C THR A 93 3.31 4.50 17.70
N SER A 94 4.01 5.60 17.42
CA SER A 94 4.18 6.08 16.05
C SER A 94 5.07 5.12 15.24
N ILE A 95 4.72 4.92 13.97
CA ILE A 95 5.54 4.19 12.99
C ILE A 95 6.39 5.12 12.12
N ASP A 96 6.28 6.44 12.27
CA ASP A 96 6.81 7.43 11.31
C ASP A 96 8.32 7.27 11.07
N SER A 97 9.07 6.90 12.11
CA SER A 97 10.52 6.65 12.02
C SER A 97 10.91 5.41 11.20
N TYR A 98 9.95 4.54 10.90
CA TYR A 98 10.16 3.28 10.18
C TYR A 98 9.48 3.25 8.81
N VAL A 99 8.68 4.26 8.48
CA VAL A 99 7.92 4.30 7.22
C VAL A 99 8.85 4.25 6.02
N CYS A 100 8.54 3.37 5.08
CA CYS A 100 9.28 3.26 3.82
C CYS A 100 8.38 3.06 2.59
N ILE A 101 7.05 2.95 2.77
CA ILE A 101 6.08 2.77 1.67
C ILE A 101 4.86 3.68 1.87
N GLY A 102 4.40 4.31 0.80
CA GLY A 102 3.05 4.87 0.71
C GLY A 102 2.07 3.85 0.13
N VAL A 103 0.91 3.68 0.79
CA VAL A 103 -0.21 2.89 0.27
C VAL A 103 -1.36 3.82 -0.10
N TYR A 104 -1.80 3.73 -1.35
CA TYR A 104 -3.04 4.33 -1.83
C TYR A 104 -3.99 3.25 -2.29
N TYR A 105 -4.97 2.95 -1.45
CA TYR A 105 -6.08 2.07 -1.78
C TYR A 105 -7.36 2.87 -1.90
N PHE A 106 -8.18 2.58 -2.90
CA PHE A 106 -9.48 3.21 -3.01
C PHE A 106 -10.49 2.33 -3.74
N GLU A 107 -11.76 2.66 -3.56
CA GLU A 107 -12.89 2.07 -4.28
C GLU A 107 -13.62 3.17 -5.05
N ILE A 108 -13.98 2.90 -6.30
CA ILE A 108 -14.73 3.85 -7.15
C ILE A 108 -16.00 3.22 -7.71
N SER A 109 -16.98 4.06 -8.04
CA SER A 109 -18.14 3.69 -8.85
C SER A 109 -18.47 4.78 -9.89
N PRO A 110 -18.73 4.42 -11.16
CA PRO A 110 -18.55 3.09 -11.76
C PRO A 110 -17.06 2.69 -11.92
N PRO A 111 -16.74 1.39 -12.07
CA PRO A 111 -15.35 0.93 -12.13
C PRO A 111 -14.66 1.38 -13.42
N SER A 112 -13.35 1.60 -13.37
CA SER A 112 -12.54 2.02 -14.53
C SER A 112 -11.71 0.87 -15.10
N LYS A 113 -12.18 0.27 -16.21
CA LYS A 113 -11.40 -0.74 -16.94
C LYS A 113 -10.06 -0.18 -17.45
N ARG A 114 -10.03 1.11 -17.79
CA ARG A 114 -8.87 1.80 -18.36
C ARG A 114 -7.76 2.09 -17.36
N LEU A 115 -8.06 2.21 -16.07
CA LEU A 115 -7.03 2.52 -15.07
C LEU A 115 -6.05 1.34 -14.92
N LYS A 116 -6.56 0.09 -14.97
CA LYS A 116 -5.73 -1.12 -14.92
C LYS A 116 -4.86 -1.30 -16.18
N LEU A 117 -5.27 -0.70 -17.31
CA LEU A 117 -4.47 -0.67 -18.55
C LEU A 117 -3.38 0.39 -18.49
N ARG A 118 -3.64 1.54 -17.85
CA ARG A 118 -2.65 2.62 -17.74
C ARG A 118 -1.49 2.23 -16.83
N PHE A 119 -1.81 1.67 -15.67
CA PHE A 119 -0.84 1.23 -14.69
C PHE A 119 -0.87 -0.29 -14.61
N GLU A 120 -0.04 -0.91 -15.45
CA GLU A 120 0.17 -2.35 -15.53
C GLU A 120 0.53 -2.90 -14.14
N PRO A 121 -0.15 -3.97 -13.70
CA PRO A 121 0.14 -4.61 -12.43
C PRO A 121 1.62 -5.00 -12.30
N TRP A 122 2.21 -4.78 -11.13
CA TRP A 122 3.59 -5.13 -10.75
C TRP A 122 4.70 -4.37 -11.48
N ARG A 123 4.36 -3.52 -12.46
CA ARG A 123 5.34 -2.67 -13.13
C ARG A 123 5.76 -1.53 -12.20
N ILE A 124 7.08 -1.31 -12.11
CA ILE A 124 7.64 -0.13 -11.44
C ILE A 124 7.61 1.03 -12.42
N TYR A 125 6.93 2.10 -12.04
CA TYR A 125 6.94 3.39 -12.73
C TYR A 125 7.82 4.35 -11.94
N ARG A 126 8.78 5.01 -12.61
CA ARG A 126 9.71 5.98 -12.01
C ARG A 126 10.04 7.09 -13.00
N GLY A 127 10.44 8.24 -12.49
CA GLY A 127 10.74 9.44 -13.27
C GLY A 127 9.49 10.22 -13.64
N ARG A 128 9.56 10.97 -14.73
CA ARG A 128 8.43 11.79 -15.22
C ARG A 128 7.28 10.94 -15.74
N ILE A 129 6.13 11.00 -15.07
CA ILE A 129 4.88 10.34 -15.48
C ILE A 129 3.87 11.39 -15.91
N CYS A 130 3.32 11.26 -17.12
CA CYS A 130 2.30 12.15 -17.64
C CYS A 130 0.92 11.50 -17.76
N VAL A 131 -0.13 12.26 -17.50
CA VAL A 131 -1.54 11.95 -17.72
C VAL A 131 -2.15 13.10 -18.50
N GLY A 132 -2.30 12.93 -19.82
CA GLY A 132 -2.65 14.05 -20.71
C GLY A 132 -1.57 15.13 -20.65
N LYS A 133 -1.96 16.37 -20.35
CA LYS A 133 -1.04 17.51 -20.19
C LYS A 133 -0.40 17.61 -18.80
N PHE A 134 -0.90 16.84 -17.83
CA PHE A 134 -0.39 16.85 -16.47
C PHE A 134 0.82 15.91 -16.37
N CYS A 135 1.97 16.39 -15.90
CA CYS A 135 3.17 15.57 -15.74
C CYS A 135 3.77 15.81 -14.36
N GLU A 136 4.17 14.74 -13.68
CA GLU A 136 4.80 14.81 -12.38
C GLU A 136 6.03 13.91 -12.32
N GLU A 137 7.03 14.34 -11.56
CA GLU A 137 8.19 13.52 -11.25
C GLU A 137 7.84 12.58 -10.09
N VAL A 138 7.96 11.27 -10.31
CA VAL A 138 7.61 10.22 -9.35
C VAL A 138 8.85 9.42 -9.00
N LYS A 139 9.14 9.27 -7.71
CA LYS A 139 10.27 8.45 -7.26
C LYS A 139 10.05 6.99 -7.63
N TRP A 140 8.93 6.42 -7.18
CA TRP A 140 8.44 5.16 -7.71
C TRP A 140 6.96 4.92 -7.38
N LEU A 141 6.29 4.19 -8.26
CA LEU A 141 4.88 3.80 -8.14
C LEU A 141 4.70 2.38 -8.70
N ILE A 142 3.95 1.55 -8.00
CA ILE A 142 3.62 0.16 -8.39
C ILE A 142 2.11 -0.04 -8.25
N SER A 143 1.46 -0.46 -9.32
CA SER A 143 0.05 -0.87 -9.30
C SER A 143 -0.06 -2.31 -8.83
N ILE A 144 -0.87 -2.56 -7.81
CA ILE A 144 -1.11 -3.91 -7.26
C ILE A 144 -2.47 -4.41 -7.74
N PRO A 145 -2.53 -5.59 -8.37
CA PRO A 145 -3.80 -6.12 -8.85
C PRO A 145 -4.66 -6.54 -7.66
N THR A 146 -5.84 -5.95 -7.54
CA THR A 146 -6.81 -6.30 -6.51
C THR A 146 -7.78 -7.41 -6.94
N TYR A 147 -7.93 -7.63 -8.26
CA TYR A 147 -8.95 -8.47 -8.93
C TYR A 147 -10.42 -8.15 -8.62
N TYR A 148 -10.72 -7.31 -7.63
CA TYR A 148 -12.03 -6.72 -7.47
C TYR A 148 -12.20 -5.55 -8.44
N LYS A 149 -13.37 -5.45 -9.09
CA LYS A 149 -13.59 -4.52 -10.20
C LYS A 149 -13.61 -3.05 -9.75
N PHE A 150 -14.00 -2.79 -8.50
CA PHE A 150 -14.16 -1.43 -7.97
C PHE A 150 -12.94 -0.95 -7.18
N SER A 151 -12.07 -1.85 -6.73
CA SER A 151 -10.93 -1.47 -5.88
C SER A 151 -9.63 -1.41 -6.65
N TYR A 152 -8.76 -0.50 -6.20
CA TYR A 152 -7.43 -0.27 -6.74
C TYR A 152 -6.47 -0.10 -5.57
N LEU A 153 -5.24 -0.54 -5.77
CA LEU A 153 -4.18 -0.47 -4.77
C LEU A 153 -2.89 -0.07 -5.47
N PHE A 154 -2.26 0.96 -4.95
CA PHE A 154 -0.96 1.44 -5.39
C PHE A 154 -0.01 1.46 -4.21
N LEU A 155 1.22 1.04 -4.45
CA LEU A 155 2.36 1.28 -3.58
C LEU A 155 3.21 2.38 -4.21
N SER A 156 3.69 3.32 -3.42
CA SER A 156 4.59 4.37 -3.91
C SER A 156 5.64 4.74 -2.87
N HIS A 157 6.63 5.51 -3.30
CA HIS A 157 7.59 6.09 -2.35
C HIS A 157 6.84 6.97 -1.32
N PRO A 158 7.24 7.01 -0.04
CA PRO A 158 6.59 7.84 0.99
C PRO A 158 6.41 9.31 0.58
N GLU A 159 7.44 9.90 -0.03
CA GLU A 159 7.36 11.26 -0.59
C GLU A 159 6.41 11.42 -1.77
N ASP A 160 6.08 10.37 -2.52
CA ASP A 160 5.05 10.47 -3.57
C ASP A 160 3.63 10.41 -2.98
N MET A 161 3.51 10.06 -1.69
CA MET A 161 2.26 10.12 -0.91
C MET A 161 2.15 11.42 -0.10
N ARG A 162 3.27 11.93 0.44
CA ARG A 162 3.34 13.14 1.26
C ARG A 162 4.55 14.00 0.87
N ARG A 163 4.55 14.57 -0.34
CA ARG A 163 5.61 15.47 -0.78
C ARG A 163 5.46 16.80 -0.08
N LYS A 164 6.48 17.19 0.68
CA LYS A 164 6.55 18.50 1.33
C LYS A 164 7.31 19.47 0.43
N TRP A 165 6.76 20.64 0.20
CA TRP A 165 7.46 21.74 -0.45
C TRP A 165 7.02 23.06 0.18
N VAL A 166 7.91 24.05 0.15
CA VAL A 166 7.64 25.38 0.70
C VAL A 166 7.53 26.32 -0.49
N ASP A 167 6.48 27.12 -0.53
CA ASP A 167 6.30 28.10 -1.60
C ASP A 167 7.17 29.35 -1.39
N GLU A 168 7.13 30.27 -2.35
CA GLU A 168 7.88 31.53 -2.30
C GLU A 168 7.50 32.43 -1.11
N ARG A 169 6.33 32.19 -0.49
CA ARG A 169 5.82 32.94 0.67
C ARG A 169 6.20 32.29 2.00
N GLY A 170 6.84 31.12 1.96
CA GLY A 170 7.22 30.36 3.15
C GLY A 170 6.13 29.39 3.63
N ASP A 171 5.03 29.21 2.89
CA ASP A 171 3.95 28.30 3.30
C ASP A 171 4.32 26.85 2.98
N LEU A 172 4.15 25.96 3.95
CA LEU A 172 4.37 24.53 3.78
C LEU A 172 3.17 23.87 3.09
N HIS A 173 3.41 23.28 1.93
CA HIS A 173 2.43 22.50 1.18
C HIS A 173 2.75 21.01 1.25
N ILE A 174 1.70 20.19 1.36
CA ILE A 174 1.81 18.72 1.33
C ILE A 174 0.96 18.20 0.19
N THR A 175 1.59 17.47 -0.73
CA THR A 175 0.93 16.99 -1.95
C THR A 175 1.05 15.47 -2.07
N ASN A 176 -0.06 14.82 -2.44
CA ASN A 176 -0.11 13.40 -2.75
C ASN A 176 -0.06 13.19 -4.27
N ILE A 177 1.16 13.05 -4.79
CA ILE A 177 1.42 12.89 -6.24
C ILE A 177 0.74 11.63 -6.79
N THR A 178 0.78 10.55 -6.02
CA THR A 178 0.16 9.27 -6.37
C THR A 178 -1.33 9.44 -6.61
N ARG A 179 -2.03 10.08 -5.67
CA ARG A 179 -3.45 10.40 -5.78
C ARG A 179 -3.71 11.32 -6.96
N MET A 180 -2.97 12.41 -7.11
CA MET A 180 -3.17 13.38 -8.20
C MET A 180 -3.08 12.72 -9.57
N LEU A 181 -2.06 11.89 -9.83
CA LEU A 181 -1.92 11.18 -11.10
C LEU A 181 -3.12 10.28 -11.38
N VAL A 182 -3.57 9.54 -10.37
CA VAL A 182 -4.72 8.64 -10.50
C VAL A 182 -6.02 9.41 -10.68
N GLU A 183 -6.25 10.48 -9.93
CA GLU A 183 -7.44 11.33 -10.04
C GLU A 183 -7.50 12.04 -11.39
N LYS A 184 -6.38 12.61 -11.88
CA LYS A 184 -6.32 13.21 -13.21
C LYS A 184 -6.65 12.19 -14.29
N TYR A 185 -6.23 10.94 -14.13
CA TYR A 185 -6.59 9.89 -15.08
C TYR A 185 -8.07 9.47 -14.97
N LEU A 186 -8.60 9.39 -13.75
CA LEU A 186 -9.97 8.93 -13.49
C LEU A 186 -11.04 9.97 -13.83
N PHE A 187 -10.80 11.23 -13.51
CA PHE A 187 -11.77 12.34 -13.62
C PHE A 187 -11.41 13.37 -14.69
N GLY A 188 -10.23 13.27 -15.31
CA GLY A 188 -9.96 13.97 -16.57
C GLY A 188 -10.85 13.47 -17.71
N GLU A 189 -11.46 12.29 -17.56
CA GLU A 189 -12.55 11.82 -18.42
C GLU A 189 -13.90 12.41 -17.92
N LYS A 190 -14.74 12.92 -18.84
CA LYS A 190 -16.07 13.55 -18.62
C LYS A 190 -17.14 12.70 -17.87
N ARG A 191 -16.77 11.63 -17.17
CA ARG A 191 -17.69 10.71 -16.49
C ARG A 191 -17.71 10.99 -14.99
N GLY A 192 -18.91 11.13 -14.43
CA GLY A 192 -19.20 11.33 -13.00
C GLY A 192 -18.87 10.10 -12.14
N ARG A 193 -17.61 9.67 -12.14
CA ARG A 193 -17.11 8.70 -11.17
C ARG A 193 -17.08 9.36 -9.79
N ARG A 194 -17.21 8.56 -8.74
CA ARG A 194 -16.99 9.00 -7.36
C ARG A 194 -16.19 7.96 -6.59
N PHE A 195 -15.39 8.43 -5.64
CA PHE A 195 -14.80 7.56 -4.64
C PHE A 195 -15.87 7.10 -3.65
N LEU A 196 -15.86 5.81 -3.34
CA LEU A 196 -16.66 5.20 -2.29
C LEU A 196 -15.86 5.10 -0.99
N THR A 197 -14.58 4.74 -1.13
CA THR A 197 -13.65 4.54 -0.02
C THR A 197 -12.27 5.02 -0.46
N ILE A 198 -11.53 5.66 0.44
CA ILE A 198 -10.13 6.04 0.24
C ILE A 198 -9.33 5.67 1.49
N HIS A 199 -8.20 5.04 1.29
CA HIS A 199 -7.18 4.74 2.29
C HIS A 199 -5.84 5.23 1.77
N GLU A 200 -5.37 6.34 2.32
CA GLU A 200 -4.07 6.97 2.03
C GLU A 200 -3.23 6.94 3.29
N VAL A 201 -2.22 6.07 3.31
CA VAL A 201 -1.48 5.82 4.54
C VAL A 201 -0.03 5.46 4.25
N LEU A 202 0.84 5.90 5.14
CA LEU A 202 2.25 5.52 5.15
C LEU A 202 2.41 4.26 5.98
N VAL A 203 3.24 3.33 5.49
CA VAL A 203 3.37 2.00 6.08
C VAL A 203 4.80 1.50 6.09
N VAL A 204 5.01 0.46 6.88
CA VAL A 204 6.28 -0.27 7.02
C VAL A 204 6.02 -1.77 6.93
N PRO A 205 6.87 -2.57 6.25
CA PRO A 205 6.79 -4.03 6.28
C PRO A 205 6.85 -4.56 7.71
N ILE A 206 5.96 -5.49 8.05
CA ILE A 206 5.95 -6.10 9.39
C ILE A 206 7.08 -7.12 9.52
N PHE A 207 7.22 -8.01 8.54
CA PHE A 207 8.19 -9.10 8.56
C PHE A 207 9.33 -8.88 7.55
N SER A 208 10.45 -9.54 7.82
CA SER A 208 11.53 -9.76 6.86
C SER A 208 11.24 -11.01 6.00
N TYR A 209 11.51 -10.91 4.70
CA TYR A 209 11.15 -11.90 3.66
C TYR A 209 12.32 -12.30 2.75
#